data_AF-A0A956PD29-F1
#
_entry.id   AF-A0A956PD29-F1
#
_cell.length_a   1.000
_cell.length_b   1.000
_cell.length_c   1.000
_cell.angle_alpha   90.00
_cell.angle_beta   90.00
_cell.angle_gamma   90.00
#
_symmetry.space_group_name_H-M   'P 1'
#
loop_
_entity.id
_entity.type
_entity.pdbx_description
1 polymer ?
#
loop_
_entity_poly.entity_id
_entity_poly.type
_entity_poly.pdbx_seq_one_letter_code
_entity_poly.pdbx_strand_id
1 'polypeptide(L)'
;MSFLIPLMGGPIGVISFIYNSFDKCKPPASLGYGWNSQGSSKLVEQANGDLVYRNEGGFTLRWTEDNGIYTPFTSDNYVKAESLGNPGPPFRLTFRNQSQLTFDSNGRLTARTDRNGNTITYTYANGLLDEVSDSKGRTLYYDYGTRVDGQPVGIRAHSRTTGRLVQLEYTGSLLRRITDPENHVTEFEYDQNSRLSKVTQVRPMRTDITTQYTYDAYGQLLEENHQGVMLKRHNRWPHFEALFEGEANPAWTPLDQGVPDYDNERLYYQLRDFEGRVIHSGTNYTRPIF
;
A
#
# COMPACT_ATOMS: atom_id res chain seq x y z
N MET A 1 -1.40 3.73 -9.08
CA MET A 1 -1.23 5.09 -8.52
C MET A 1 -1.72 5.02 -7.09
N SER A 2 -0.93 5.45 -6.10
CA SER A 2 -1.28 5.38 -4.69
C SER A 2 -1.99 6.66 -4.25
N PHE A 3 -3.22 6.57 -3.76
CA PHE A 3 -3.92 7.72 -3.16
C PHE A 3 -4.15 7.46 -1.68
N LEU A 4 -3.83 8.47 -0.87
CA LEU A 4 -4.07 8.44 0.57
C LEU A 4 -5.48 8.97 0.81
N ILE A 5 -6.35 8.15 1.39
CA ILE A 5 -7.62 8.64 1.92
C ILE A 5 -7.43 8.80 3.42
N PRO A 6 -7.27 10.05 3.91
CA PRO A 6 -7.16 10.28 5.34
C PRO A 6 -8.55 10.07 5.95
N LEU A 7 -8.70 9.07 6.82
CA LEU A 7 -9.84 9.00 7.71
C LEU A 7 -9.48 9.72 8.99
N MET A 8 -10.37 10.59 9.45
CA MET A 8 -10.11 11.57 10.51
C MET A 8 -9.42 11.01 11.75
N GLY A 9 -8.68 11.91 12.41
CA GLY A 9 -7.70 11.62 13.45
C GLY A 9 -8.25 10.87 14.66
N GLY A 10 -7.91 9.58 14.73
CA GLY A 10 -7.81 8.86 15.99
C GLY A 10 -6.52 9.26 16.72
N PRO A 11 -6.41 9.00 18.03
CA PRO A 11 -5.35 9.58 18.85
C PRO A 11 -3.95 9.13 18.44
N ILE A 12 -3.78 8.05 17.65
CA ILE A 12 -2.50 7.56 17.06
C ILE A 12 -2.04 8.36 15.83
N GLY A 13 -2.86 9.27 15.33
CA GLY A 13 -2.74 9.74 13.95
C GLY A 13 -3.67 8.92 13.07
N VAL A 14 -4.39 9.64 12.20
CA VAL A 14 -5.20 9.19 11.06
C VAL A 14 -4.97 7.71 10.71
N ILE A 15 -6.00 6.87 10.87
CA ILE A 15 -6.04 5.58 10.17
C ILE A 15 -6.02 5.95 8.68
N SER A 16 -4.87 5.72 8.05
CA SER A 16 -4.67 6.05 6.65
C SER A 16 -4.74 4.74 5.87
N PHE A 17 -5.61 4.74 4.87
CA PHE A 17 -5.64 3.69 3.88
C PHE A 17 -5.09 4.23 2.58
N ILE A 18 -4.27 3.40 1.94
CA ILE A 18 -3.68 3.70 0.65
C ILE A 18 -4.37 2.81 -0.38
N TYR A 19 -5.00 3.42 -1.37
CA TYR A 19 -5.51 2.69 -2.52
C TYR A 19 -4.48 2.64 -3.64
N ASN A 20 -4.19 1.45 -4.17
CA ASN A 20 -3.41 1.27 -5.38
C ASN A 20 -4.13 0.33 -6.35
N SER A 21 -4.55 0.84 -7.51
CA SER A 21 -5.27 0.09 -8.57
C SER A 21 -4.51 -1.13 -9.10
N PHE A 22 -3.20 -1.15 -8.89
CA PHE A 22 -2.30 -2.19 -9.36
C PHE A 22 -2.03 -3.28 -8.33
N ASP A 23 -2.48 -3.08 -7.10
CA ASP A 23 -2.11 -3.88 -5.96
C ASP A 23 -3.26 -4.78 -5.53
N LYS A 24 -3.16 -6.08 -5.80
CA LYS A 24 -4.18 -7.04 -5.36
C LYS A 24 -3.86 -7.59 -3.96
N CYS A 25 -3.32 -6.75 -3.07
CA CYS A 25 -3.00 -7.13 -1.70
C CYS A 25 -4.17 -7.86 -1.03
N LYS A 26 -3.87 -9.00 -0.44
CA LYS A 26 -4.77 -9.78 0.43
C LYS A 26 -4.21 -9.74 1.87
N PRO A 27 -4.84 -10.38 2.89
CA PRO A 27 -4.40 -10.33 4.28
C PRO A 27 -2.89 -10.61 4.47
N PRO A 28 -2.26 -10.15 5.58
CA PRO A 28 -2.88 -9.93 6.89
C PRO A 28 -3.26 -8.50 7.27
N ALA A 29 -2.96 -7.50 6.44
CA ALA A 29 -3.24 -6.07 6.72
C ALA A 29 -3.72 -5.32 5.47
N SER A 30 -4.65 -5.92 4.74
CA SER A 30 -5.37 -5.28 3.63
C SER A 30 -6.77 -4.87 4.10
N LEU A 31 -7.45 -4.00 3.35
CA LEU A 31 -8.91 -3.81 3.45
C LEU A 31 -9.62 -4.25 2.15
N GLY A 32 -9.12 -5.29 1.48
CA GLY A 32 -9.63 -5.72 0.18
C GLY A 32 -8.81 -5.17 -1.00
N TYR A 33 -9.23 -5.55 -2.21
CA TYR A 33 -8.46 -5.29 -3.43
C TYR A 33 -8.04 -3.82 -3.57
N GLY A 34 -6.73 -3.58 -3.66
CA GLY A 34 -6.13 -2.26 -3.80
C GLY A 34 -5.93 -1.51 -2.49
N TRP A 35 -6.57 -1.91 -1.40
CA TRP A 35 -6.49 -1.20 -0.13
C TRP A 35 -5.41 -1.77 0.79
N ASN A 36 -4.50 -0.89 1.17
CA ASN A 36 -3.41 -1.15 2.07
C ASN A 36 -3.57 -0.32 3.34
N SER A 37 -3.24 -0.91 4.50
CA SER A 37 -3.26 -0.24 5.80
C SER A 37 -1.88 -0.27 6.46
N GLN A 38 -1.79 0.36 7.63
CA GLN A 38 -0.61 0.26 8.49
C GLN A 38 -0.34 -1.22 8.82
N GLY A 39 0.83 -1.73 8.45
CA GLY A 39 1.18 -3.15 8.61
C GLY A 39 1.09 -3.99 7.34
N SER A 40 0.59 -3.42 6.22
CA SER A 40 0.55 -4.11 4.91
C SER A 40 1.92 -4.30 4.24
N SER A 41 2.96 -3.64 4.75
CA SER A 41 4.34 -3.86 4.33
C SER A 41 4.74 -5.33 4.50
N LYS A 42 5.43 -5.87 3.48
CA LYS A 42 5.87 -7.27 3.47
C LYS A 42 7.31 -7.38 2.99
N LEU A 43 8.08 -8.25 3.63
CA LEU A 43 9.43 -8.62 3.19
C LEU A 43 9.46 -10.11 2.89
N VAL A 44 9.92 -10.51 1.72
CA VAL A 44 10.00 -11.92 1.31
C VAL A 44 11.45 -12.24 1.01
N GLU A 45 11.95 -13.30 1.64
CA GLU A 45 13.19 -13.95 1.27
C GLU A 45 12.90 -14.94 0.15
N GLN A 46 13.60 -14.80 -0.97
CA GLN A 46 13.46 -15.61 -2.16
C GLN A 46 14.24 -16.92 -2.01
N ALA A 47 13.97 -17.90 -2.87
CA ALA A 47 14.61 -19.22 -2.79
C ALA A 47 16.15 -19.17 -2.92
N ASN A 48 16.70 -18.11 -3.52
CA ASN A 48 18.12 -17.85 -3.65
C ASN A 48 18.71 -16.96 -2.52
N GLY A 49 17.94 -16.65 -1.46
CA GLY A 49 18.37 -15.83 -0.31
C GLY A 49 18.16 -14.33 -0.47
N ASP A 50 17.90 -13.83 -1.68
CA ASP A 50 17.61 -12.42 -1.92
C ASP A 50 16.38 -11.94 -1.15
N LEU A 51 16.35 -10.66 -0.81
CA LEU A 51 15.22 -10.04 -0.14
C LEU A 51 14.44 -9.17 -1.12
N VAL A 52 13.11 -9.28 -1.10
CA VAL A 52 12.20 -8.37 -1.81
C VAL A 52 11.22 -7.77 -0.80
N TYR A 53 11.32 -6.46 -0.60
CA TYR A 53 10.42 -5.67 0.25
C TYR A 53 9.32 -5.04 -0.60
N ARG A 54 8.10 -4.98 -0.07
CA ARG A 54 6.99 -4.18 -0.57
C ARG A 54 6.51 -3.25 0.54
N ASN A 55 6.41 -1.96 0.25
CA ASN A 55 5.84 -0.99 1.18
C ASN A 55 4.30 -0.94 1.11
N GLU A 56 3.67 -0.16 2.00
CA GLU A 56 2.20 -0.02 2.03
C GLU A 56 1.61 0.62 0.75
N GLY A 57 2.43 1.23 -0.10
CA GLY A 57 2.00 1.78 -1.39
C GLY A 57 2.08 0.78 -2.54
N GLY A 58 2.61 -0.42 -2.31
CA GLY A 58 2.86 -1.43 -3.35
C GLY A 58 4.13 -1.20 -4.17
N PHE A 59 5.03 -0.32 -3.70
CA PHE A 59 6.37 -0.14 -4.27
C PHE A 59 7.32 -1.19 -3.68
N THR A 60 8.22 -1.72 -4.52
CA THR A 60 9.11 -2.82 -4.16
C THR A 60 10.58 -2.42 -4.17
N LEU A 61 11.37 -3.01 -3.27
CA LEU A 61 12.83 -2.89 -3.18
C LEU A 61 13.45 -4.28 -3.12
N ARG A 62 14.65 -4.44 -3.68
CA ARG A 62 15.37 -5.73 -3.72
C ARG A 62 16.80 -5.60 -3.20
N TRP A 63 17.26 -6.66 -2.54
CA TRP A 63 18.66 -6.90 -2.19
C TRP A 63 19.10 -8.28 -2.66
N THR A 64 20.30 -8.35 -3.21
CA THR A 64 21.00 -9.61 -3.50
C THR A 64 21.74 -10.08 -2.27
N GLU A 65 21.58 -11.36 -1.93
CA GLU A 65 22.30 -12.00 -0.84
C GLU A 65 23.63 -12.57 -1.34
N ASP A 66 24.68 -12.32 -0.56
CA ASP A 66 25.99 -12.95 -0.72
C ASP A 66 26.63 -13.16 0.66
N ASN A 67 26.65 -14.40 1.14
CA ASN A 67 27.30 -14.78 2.40
C ASN A 67 26.83 -13.96 3.62
N GLY A 68 25.52 -13.74 3.73
CA GLY A 68 24.87 -12.96 4.79
C GLY A 68 24.95 -11.45 4.61
N ILE A 69 25.55 -10.97 3.51
CA ILE A 69 25.60 -9.56 3.13
C ILE A 69 24.51 -9.29 2.10
N TYR A 70 23.66 -8.30 2.39
CA TYR A 70 22.57 -7.89 1.50
C TYR A 70 22.96 -6.62 0.75
N THR A 71 23.25 -6.76 -0.54
CA THR A 71 23.59 -5.64 -1.43
C THR A 71 22.35 -5.18 -2.17
N PRO A 72 21.95 -3.90 -2.09
CA PRO A 72 20.77 -3.45 -2.82
C PRO A 72 20.98 -3.66 -4.32
N PHE A 73 19.93 -4.11 -5.02
CA PHE A 73 19.99 -4.34 -6.46
C PHE A 73 20.39 -3.08 -7.24
N THR A 74 20.13 -1.90 -6.67
CA THR A 74 20.50 -0.63 -7.25
C THR A 74 21.08 0.32 -6.20
N SER A 75 21.97 1.21 -6.63
CA SER A 75 22.69 2.12 -5.72
C SER A 75 21.80 3.18 -5.05
N ASP A 76 20.63 3.49 -5.62
CA ASP A 76 19.74 4.53 -5.08
C ASP A 76 18.79 3.98 -4.00
N ASN A 77 18.82 2.66 -3.77
CA ASN A 77 18.16 2.04 -2.64
C ASN A 77 18.98 2.31 -1.37
N TYR A 78 18.84 3.52 -0.82
CA TYR A 78 19.44 3.95 0.45
C TYR A 78 18.82 3.25 1.68
N VAL A 79 18.42 2.00 1.52
CA VAL A 79 17.82 1.17 2.54
C VAL A 79 18.76 -0.02 2.75
N LYS A 80 19.38 -0.08 3.92
CA LYS A 80 20.23 -1.19 4.34
C LYS A 80 19.34 -2.34 4.81
N ALA A 81 19.61 -3.57 4.39
CA ALA A 81 18.97 -4.77 4.93
C ALA A 81 19.95 -5.56 5.82
N GLU A 82 19.45 -6.09 6.93
CA GLU A 82 20.22 -6.85 7.90
C GLU A 82 19.41 -8.06 8.40
N SER A 83 20.06 -9.23 8.45
CA SER A 83 19.55 -10.40 9.20
C SER A 83 19.84 -10.18 10.69
N LEU A 84 18.82 -10.39 11.52
CA LEU A 84 18.94 -10.42 12.98
C LEU A 84 18.97 -11.86 13.52
N GLY A 85 18.62 -12.85 12.68
CA GLY A 85 18.67 -14.28 13.00
C GLY A 85 20.05 -14.93 12.80
N ASN A 86 20.94 -14.31 12.02
CA ASN A 86 22.31 -14.74 11.75
C ASN A 86 22.47 -16.25 11.41
N PRO A 87 22.18 -16.68 10.17
CA PRO A 87 21.49 -15.97 9.09
C PRO A 87 19.96 -16.17 9.16
N GLY A 88 19.22 -15.41 8.34
CA GLY A 88 17.77 -15.51 8.21
C GLY A 88 16.97 -14.53 9.10
N PRO A 89 15.64 -14.65 9.13
CA PRO A 89 14.77 -13.74 9.85
C PRO A 89 14.96 -13.85 11.38
N PRO A 90 14.58 -12.82 12.16
CA PRO A 90 13.93 -11.59 11.71
C PRO A 90 14.88 -10.68 10.92
N PHE A 91 14.32 -9.81 10.10
CA PHE A 91 15.08 -8.88 9.27
C PHE A 91 14.83 -7.44 9.70
N ARG A 92 15.82 -6.56 9.50
CA ARG A 92 15.70 -5.12 9.70
C ARG A 92 16.09 -4.36 8.43
N LEU A 93 15.24 -3.44 8.03
CA LEU A 93 15.53 -2.45 7.00
C LEU A 93 15.82 -1.10 7.67
N THR A 94 16.95 -0.46 7.35
CA THR A 94 17.32 0.87 7.84
C THR A 94 17.38 1.84 6.67
N PHE A 95 16.54 2.87 6.70
CA PHE A 95 16.43 3.88 5.66
C PHE A 95 17.44 5.02 5.86
N ARG A 96 17.74 5.77 4.80
CA ARG A 96 18.65 6.94 4.83
C ARG A 96 18.37 7.94 5.96
N ASN A 97 17.09 8.15 6.26
CA ASN A 97 16.61 9.06 7.29
C ASN A 97 16.72 8.48 8.72
N GLN A 98 17.39 7.32 8.88
CA GLN A 98 17.57 6.51 10.08
C GLN A 98 16.27 5.91 10.66
N SER A 99 15.15 5.94 9.94
CA SER A 99 14.01 5.12 10.34
C SER A 99 14.28 3.66 10.04
N GLN A 100 13.70 2.78 10.84
CA GLN A 100 13.87 1.33 10.74
C GLN A 100 12.53 0.62 10.62
N LEU A 101 12.51 -0.47 9.86
CA LEU A 101 11.41 -1.42 9.82
C LEU A 101 11.96 -2.80 10.20
N THR A 102 11.24 -3.52 11.07
CA THR A 102 11.60 -4.88 11.47
C THR A 102 10.52 -5.85 11.02
N PHE A 103 10.94 -7.02 10.53
CA PHE A 103 10.07 -8.06 9.98
C PHE A 103 10.29 -9.39 10.69
N ASP A 104 9.21 -10.14 10.93
CA ASP A 104 9.28 -11.49 11.49
C ASP A 104 9.66 -12.56 10.43
N SER A 105 9.71 -13.82 10.85
CA SER A 105 10.01 -14.97 9.97
C SER A 105 8.96 -15.25 8.90
N ASN A 106 7.78 -14.66 8.99
CA ASN A 106 6.74 -14.73 7.96
C ASN A 106 6.77 -13.49 7.05
N GLY A 107 7.77 -12.61 7.21
CA GLY A 107 7.90 -11.40 6.41
C GLY A 107 6.94 -10.28 6.81
N ARG A 108 6.30 -10.37 7.98
CA ARG A 108 5.31 -9.39 8.44
C ARG A 108 5.99 -8.28 9.23
N LEU A 109 5.60 -7.03 8.97
CA LEU A 109 6.12 -5.88 9.70
C LEU A 109 5.75 -6.00 11.18
N THR A 110 6.73 -5.98 12.09
CA THR A 110 6.52 -6.04 13.55
C THR A 110 6.86 -4.74 14.26
N ALA A 111 7.74 -3.91 13.69
CA ALA A 111 8.06 -2.61 14.24
C ALA A 111 8.43 -1.59 13.16
N ARG A 112 8.03 -0.34 13.38
CA ARG A 112 8.50 0.84 12.68
C ARG A 112 9.07 1.83 13.70
N THR A 113 10.34 2.14 13.60
CA THR A 113 11.04 3.03 14.53
C THR A 113 11.55 4.27 13.79
N ASP A 114 11.26 5.46 14.30
CA ASP A 114 11.82 6.69 13.75
C ASP A 114 13.27 6.91 14.23
N ARG A 115 13.95 7.92 13.66
CA ARG A 115 15.33 8.26 14.05
C ARG A 115 15.50 8.67 15.52
N ASN A 116 14.41 9.04 16.19
CA ASN A 116 14.40 9.47 17.59
C ASN A 116 14.08 8.30 18.53
N GLY A 117 13.89 7.08 18.00
CA GLY A 117 13.54 5.89 18.78
C GLY A 117 12.04 5.73 19.07
N ASN A 118 11.18 6.62 18.58
CA ASN A 118 9.73 6.41 18.71
C ASN A 118 9.33 5.21 17.85
N THR A 119 8.68 4.24 18.46
CA THR A 119 8.38 2.96 17.83
C THR A 119 6.88 2.73 17.76
N ILE A 120 6.42 2.28 16.60
CA ILE A 120 5.10 1.70 16.40
C ILE A 120 5.29 0.19 16.27
N THR A 121 4.56 -0.58 17.06
CA THR A 121 4.62 -2.04 17.11
C THR A 121 3.37 -2.63 16.48
N TYR A 122 3.54 -3.75 15.79
CA TYR A 122 2.49 -4.49 15.11
C TYR A 122 2.50 -5.93 15.61
N THR A 123 1.38 -6.39 16.16
CA THR A 123 1.24 -7.76 16.65
C THR A 123 0.22 -8.52 15.81
N TYR A 124 0.38 -9.84 15.74
CA TYR A 124 -0.44 -10.70 14.90
C TYR A 124 -1.00 -11.85 15.71
N ALA A 125 -2.26 -12.20 15.48
CA ALA A 125 -2.94 -13.36 16.03
C ALA A 125 -3.54 -14.18 14.88
N ASN A 126 -3.37 -15.50 14.90
CA ASN A 126 -3.87 -16.40 13.85
C ASN A 126 -3.46 -15.97 12.42
N GLY A 127 -2.27 -15.42 12.28
CA GLY A 127 -1.76 -14.93 10.99
C GLY A 127 -2.18 -13.50 10.63
N LEU A 128 -3.21 -12.93 11.27
CA LEU A 128 -3.81 -11.62 10.96
C LEU A 128 -3.32 -10.52 11.89
N LEU A 129 -3.30 -9.26 11.42
CA LEU A 129 -2.90 -8.11 12.24
C LEU A 129 -3.90 -7.91 13.39
N ASP A 130 -3.46 -7.96 14.64
CA ASP A 130 -4.34 -7.94 15.82
C ASP A 130 -4.31 -6.58 16.54
N GLU A 131 -3.11 -6.04 16.75
CA GLU A 131 -2.92 -4.77 17.43
C GLU A 131 -1.81 -3.93 16.77
N VAL A 132 -2.04 -2.62 16.74
CA VAL A 132 -1.02 -1.61 16.45
C VAL A 132 -0.92 -0.68 17.64
N SER A 133 0.27 -0.53 18.19
CA SER A 133 0.52 0.32 19.35
C SER A 133 1.71 1.24 19.13
N ASP A 134 1.71 2.41 19.74
CA ASP A 134 2.83 3.34 19.66
C ASP A 134 3.58 3.49 21.00
N SER A 135 4.73 4.15 20.97
CA SER A 135 5.55 4.40 22.15
C SER A 135 4.89 5.26 23.23
N LYS A 136 3.72 5.86 22.94
CA LYS A 136 2.94 6.67 23.89
C LYS A 136 1.75 5.91 24.49
N GLY A 137 1.66 4.60 24.25
CA GLY A 137 0.61 3.73 24.80
C GLY A 137 -0.75 3.86 24.11
N ARG A 138 -0.80 4.53 22.96
CA ARG A 138 -2.01 4.60 22.15
C ARG A 138 -2.12 3.29 21.35
N THR A 139 -3.31 2.71 21.27
CA THR A 139 -3.54 1.41 20.61
C THR A 139 -4.69 1.41 19.60
N LEU A 140 -4.58 0.58 18.57
CA LEU A 140 -5.63 0.18 17.63
C LEU A 140 -5.76 -1.34 17.65
N TYR A 141 -6.99 -1.83 17.64
CA TYR A 141 -7.34 -3.24 17.63
C TYR A 141 -8.16 -3.58 16.40
N TYR A 142 -7.84 -4.69 15.75
CA TYR A 142 -8.51 -5.13 14.53
C TYR A 142 -9.46 -6.28 14.85
N ASP A 143 -10.69 -6.17 14.36
CA ASP A 143 -11.73 -7.20 14.48
C ASP A 143 -12.06 -7.73 13.07
N TYR A 144 -12.01 -9.05 12.91
CA TYR A 144 -12.25 -9.76 11.66
C TYR A 144 -13.64 -10.40 11.60
N GLY A 145 -14.40 -10.39 12.70
CA GLY A 145 -15.70 -11.04 12.79
C GLY A 145 -15.63 -12.50 12.34
N THR A 146 -16.57 -12.90 11.49
CA THR A 146 -16.64 -14.27 10.92
C THR A 146 -16.14 -14.36 9.49
N ARG A 147 -15.38 -13.36 9.02
CA ARG A 147 -14.92 -13.30 7.62
C ARG A 147 -13.81 -14.30 7.35
N VAL A 148 -14.03 -15.17 6.37
CA VAL A 148 -13.05 -16.18 5.93
C VAL A 148 -11.94 -15.60 5.05
N ASP A 149 -12.14 -14.42 4.47
CA ASP A 149 -11.17 -13.77 3.59
C ASP A 149 -10.14 -12.92 4.33
N GLY A 150 -10.13 -12.96 5.68
CA GLY A 150 -9.13 -12.33 6.54
C GLY A 150 -9.13 -10.80 6.50
N GLN A 151 -10.24 -10.18 6.08
CA GLN A 151 -10.40 -8.72 6.06
C GLN A 151 -11.04 -8.25 7.37
N PRO A 152 -10.57 -7.13 7.97
CA PRO A 152 -11.18 -6.62 9.20
C PRO A 152 -12.54 -6.00 8.90
N VAL A 153 -13.51 -6.25 9.79
CA VAL A 153 -14.84 -5.64 9.79
C VAL A 153 -14.92 -4.43 10.73
N GLY A 154 -13.96 -4.31 11.65
CA GLY A 154 -13.92 -3.21 12.60
C GLY A 154 -12.51 -2.90 13.07
N ILE A 155 -12.27 -1.62 13.37
CA ILE A 155 -11.02 -1.16 14.00
C ILE A 155 -11.40 -0.31 15.21
N ARG A 156 -10.88 -0.65 16.39
CA ARG A 156 -11.17 0.06 17.65
C ARG A 156 -9.93 0.73 18.23
N ALA A 157 -10.07 1.98 18.65
CA ALA A 157 -8.99 2.71 19.31
C ALA A 157 -9.05 2.55 20.84
N HIS A 158 -7.89 2.38 21.48
CA HIS A 158 -7.64 2.39 22.93
C HIS A 158 -8.21 1.20 23.72
N SER A 159 -9.35 0.64 23.31
CA SER A 159 -9.98 -0.49 23.99
C SER A 159 -10.65 -1.41 22.98
N ARG A 160 -10.44 -2.72 23.14
CA ARG A 160 -11.06 -3.77 22.30
C ARG A 160 -12.58 -3.82 22.42
N THR A 161 -13.15 -3.36 23.53
CA THR A 161 -14.58 -3.51 23.82
C THR A 161 -15.33 -2.19 23.77
N THR A 162 -14.72 -1.13 24.29
CA THR A 162 -15.34 0.20 24.46
C THR A 162 -14.70 1.29 23.62
N GLY A 163 -13.63 0.96 22.89
CA GLY A 163 -12.93 1.89 22.02
C GLY A 163 -13.83 2.43 20.91
N ARG A 164 -13.53 3.66 20.47
CA ARG A 164 -14.15 4.26 19.28
C ARG A 164 -13.98 3.33 18.09
N LEU A 165 -15.08 3.00 17.44
CA LEU A 165 -15.15 1.98 16.40
C LEU A 165 -15.25 2.63 15.01
N VAL A 166 -14.35 2.23 14.13
CA VAL A 166 -14.52 2.37 12.68
C VAL A 166 -15.10 1.06 12.16
N GLN A 167 -16.22 1.11 11.47
CA GLN A 167 -16.86 -0.05 10.86
C GLN A 167 -16.50 -0.13 9.38
N LEU A 168 -16.24 -1.35 8.90
CA LEU A 168 -15.83 -1.66 7.54
C LEU A 168 -16.82 -2.67 6.94
N GLU A 169 -17.46 -2.31 5.84
CA GLU A 169 -18.45 -3.15 5.16
C GLU A 169 -17.99 -3.48 3.74
N TYR A 170 -18.31 -4.69 3.28
CA TYR A 170 -17.79 -5.24 2.04
C TYR A 170 -18.89 -5.86 1.18
N THR A 171 -18.69 -5.85 -0.14
CA THR A 171 -19.41 -6.70 -1.09
C THR A 171 -18.43 -7.69 -1.68
N GLY A 172 -18.56 -8.98 -1.35
CA GLY A 172 -17.47 -9.94 -1.58
C GLY A 172 -16.22 -9.49 -0.83
N SER A 173 -15.08 -9.37 -1.51
CA SER A 173 -13.80 -8.86 -0.97
C SER A 173 -13.52 -7.38 -1.32
N LEU A 174 -14.53 -6.64 -1.78
CA LEU A 174 -14.42 -5.21 -2.09
C LEU A 174 -14.99 -4.37 -0.96
N LEU A 175 -14.18 -3.48 -0.40
CA LEU A 175 -14.59 -2.53 0.64
C LEU A 175 -15.63 -1.58 0.04
N ARG A 176 -16.86 -1.62 0.54
CA ARG A 176 -17.98 -0.81 0.04
C ARG A 176 -18.19 0.44 0.89
N ARG A 177 -17.99 0.33 2.20
CA ARG A 177 -18.35 1.41 3.11
C ARG A 177 -17.46 1.43 4.33
N ILE A 178 -17.11 2.63 4.76
CA ILE A 178 -16.50 2.92 6.05
C ILE A 178 -17.46 3.84 6.81
N THR A 179 -17.74 3.49 8.05
CA THR A 179 -18.47 4.35 9.00
C THR A 179 -17.52 4.70 10.14
N ASP A 180 -17.29 6.00 10.36
CA ASP A 180 -16.43 6.48 11.45
C ASP A 180 -17.17 6.48 12.81
N PRO A 181 -16.46 6.69 13.94
CA PRO A 181 -17.08 6.72 15.26
C PRO A 181 -18.12 7.83 15.46
N GLU A 182 -18.05 8.87 14.64
CA GLU A 182 -18.97 10.00 14.60
C GLU A 182 -20.18 9.76 13.65
N ASN A 183 -20.28 8.56 13.07
CA ASN A 183 -21.27 8.12 12.08
C ASN A 183 -21.21 8.83 10.72
N HIS A 184 -20.09 9.48 10.39
CA HIS A 184 -19.85 9.87 9.00
C HIS A 184 -19.56 8.64 8.16
N VAL A 185 -20.06 8.66 6.93
CA VAL A 185 -20.03 7.52 6.03
C VAL A 185 -19.24 7.89 4.79
N THR A 186 -18.31 7.02 4.41
CA THR A 186 -17.64 7.06 3.11
C THR A 186 -17.95 5.77 2.36
N GLU A 187 -18.50 5.90 1.16
CA GLU A 187 -18.85 4.78 0.28
C GLU A 187 -17.88 4.70 -0.91
N PHE A 188 -17.71 3.47 -1.40
CA PHE A 188 -16.76 3.11 -2.44
C PHE A 188 -17.47 2.27 -3.50
N GLU A 189 -17.32 2.67 -4.76
CA GLU A 189 -17.83 1.95 -5.93
C GLU A 189 -16.65 1.52 -6.82
N TYR A 190 -16.84 0.42 -7.55
CA TYR A 190 -15.81 -0.19 -8.37
C TYR A 190 -16.29 -0.38 -9.81
N ASP A 191 -15.34 -0.39 -10.75
CA ASP A 191 -15.60 -0.73 -12.14
C ASP A 191 -15.71 -2.25 -12.37
N GLN A 192 -15.97 -2.65 -13.62
CA GLN A 192 -16.11 -4.06 -14.00
C GLN A 192 -14.84 -4.89 -13.76
N ASN A 193 -13.67 -4.24 -13.64
CA ASN A 193 -12.39 -4.86 -13.35
C ASN A 193 -12.06 -4.85 -11.84
N SER A 194 -13.04 -4.52 -10.98
CA SER A 194 -12.86 -4.38 -9.53
C SER A 194 -11.87 -3.30 -9.11
N ARG A 195 -11.70 -2.24 -9.92
CA ARG A 195 -10.89 -1.06 -9.57
C ARG A 195 -11.78 0.05 -9.04
N LEU A 196 -11.31 0.82 -8.05
CA LEU A 196 -12.08 1.90 -7.42
C LEU A 196 -12.46 2.96 -8.46
N SER A 197 -13.75 3.10 -8.76
CA SER A 197 -14.25 4.04 -9.75
C SER A 197 -14.84 5.30 -9.13
N LYS A 198 -15.30 5.23 -7.88
CA LYS A 198 -15.88 6.39 -7.19
C LYS A 198 -15.81 6.27 -5.67
N VAL A 199 -15.60 7.42 -5.03
CA VAL A 199 -15.67 7.62 -3.58
C VAL A 199 -16.75 8.65 -3.30
N THR A 200 -17.64 8.36 -2.36
CA THR A 200 -18.71 9.26 -1.92
C THR A 200 -18.58 9.49 -0.43
N GLN A 201 -18.33 10.74 0.00
CA GLN A 201 -18.47 11.13 1.40
C GLN A 201 -19.92 11.60 1.62
N VAL A 202 -20.67 10.81 2.37
CA VAL A 202 -22.09 11.06 2.63
C VAL A 202 -22.21 12.16 3.69
N ARG A 203 -22.97 13.20 3.39
CA ARG A 203 -23.16 14.34 4.31
C ARG A 203 -24.63 14.46 4.71
N PRO A 204 -24.98 14.23 5.98
CA PRO A 204 -26.34 14.45 6.45
C PRO A 204 -26.82 15.88 6.14
N MET A 205 -28.00 16.00 5.55
CA MET A 205 -28.67 17.28 5.25
C MET A 205 -27.87 18.22 4.33
N ARG A 206 -26.88 17.71 3.59
CA ARG A 206 -26.11 18.45 2.58
C ARG A 206 -25.90 17.57 1.34
N THR A 207 -25.48 18.18 0.24
CA THR A 207 -25.06 17.41 -0.96
C THR A 207 -23.86 16.55 -0.62
N ASP A 208 -23.77 15.32 -1.12
CA ASP A 208 -22.58 14.49 -0.90
C ASP A 208 -21.35 15.05 -1.63
N ILE A 209 -20.16 14.70 -1.14
CA ILE A 209 -18.91 14.97 -1.86
C ILE A 209 -18.55 13.71 -2.63
N THR A 210 -18.33 13.83 -3.93
CA THR A 210 -17.94 12.69 -4.77
C THR A 210 -16.61 12.94 -5.45
N THR A 211 -15.80 11.89 -5.54
CA THR A 211 -14.60 11.84 -6.37
C THR A 211 -14.69 10.62 -7.27
N GLN A 212 -14.48 10.78 -8.57
CA GLN A 212 -14.55 9.73 -9.57
C GLN A 212 -13.19 9.50 -10.21
N TYR A 213 -12.94 8.25 -10.59
CA TYR A 213 -11.69 7.78 -11.15
C TYR A 213 -11.97 6.99 -12.43
N THR A 214 -11.24 7.30 -13.49
CA THR A 214 -11.23 6.49 -14.71
C THR A 214 -9.83 5.94 -14.94
N TYR A 215 -9.76 4.80 -15.61
CA TYR A 215 -8.51 4.10 -15.89
C TYR A 215 -8.41 3.79 -17.37
N ASP A 216 -7.18 3.69 -17.85
CA ASP A 216 -6.91 3.17 -19.19
C ASP A 216 -7.04 1.63 -19.24
N ALA A 217 -6.80 1.09 -20.44
CA ALA A 217 -6.80 -0.35 -20.69
C ALA A 217 -5.75 -1.12 -19.88
N TYR A 218 -4.72 -0.44 -19.38
CA TYR A 218 -3.63 -1.02 -18.61
C TYR A 218 -3.82 -0.87 -17.09
N GLY A 219 -4.86 -0.17 -16.62
CA GLY A 219 -5.12 0.05 -15.19
C GLY A 219 -4.44 1.27 -14.57
N GLN A 220 -3.83 2.12 -15.40
CA GLN A 220 -3.30 3.41 -14.97
C GLN A 220 -4.43 4.42 -14.82
N LEU A 221 -4.33 5.30 -13.83
CA LEU A 221 -5.33 6.36 -13.66
C LEU A 221 -5.27 7.31 -14.85
N LEU A 222 -6.41 7.46 -15.52
CA LEU A 222 -6.59 8.39 -16.63
C LEU A 222 -7.14 9.72 -16.14
N GLU A 223 -8.22 9.73 -15.35
CA GLU A 223 -8.83 10.97 -14.86
C GLU A 223 -9.24 10.85 -13.39
N GLU A 224 -9.04 11.93 -12.63
CA GLU A 224 -9.56 12.14 -11.28
C GLU A 224 -10.47 13.37 -11.32
N ASN A 225 -11.74 13.19 -11.00
CA ASN A 225 -12.74 14.25 -11.00
C ASN A 225 -13.36 14.39 -9.60
N HIS A 226 -13.27 15.57 -9.00
CA HIS A 226 -13.81 15.89 -7.69
C HIS A 226 -14.98 16.85 -7.82
N GLN A 227 -16.17 16.42 -7.40
CA GLN A 227 -17.42 17.19 -7.47
C GLN A 227 -17.74 17.75 -8.87
N GLY A 228 -17.40 17.01 -9.93
CA GLY A 228 -17.58 17.46 -11.31
C GLY A 228 -16.39 18.26 -11.85
N VAL A 229 -15.45 18.67 -11.01
CA VAL A 229 -14.22 19.37 -11.41
C VAL A 229 -13.10 18.37 -11.64
N MET A 230 -12.56 18.33 -12.86
CA MET A 230 -11.41 17.50 -13.20
C MET A 230 -10.14 18.02 -12.49
N LEU A 231 -9.61 17.23 -11.55
CA LEU A 231 -8.40 17.56 -10.79
C LEU A 231 -7.13 17.05 -11.48
N LYS A 232 -7.20 15.90 -12.14
CA LYS A 232 -6.09 15.33 -12.92
C LYS A 232 -6.61 14.67 -14.18
N ARG A 233 -5.85 14.86 -15.26
CA ARG A 233 -5.99 14.13 -16.52
C ARG A 233 -4.61 13.67 -16.96
N HIS A 234 -4.43 12.38 -17.12
CA HIS A 234 -3.20 11.81 -17.66
C HIS A 234 -3.32 11.77 -19.18
N ASN A 235 -2.54 12.59 -19.89
CA ASN A 235 -2.51 12.52 -21.35
C ASN A 235 -1.67 11.32 -21.78
N ARG A 236 -2.28 10.41 -22.55
CA ARG A 236 -1.59 9.37 -23.31
C ARG A 236 -0.56 10.04 -24.22
N TRP A 237 0.73 9.79 -24.02
CA TRP A 237 1.74 10.18 -25.01
C TRP A 237 1.60 9.26 -26.23
N PRO A 238 1.35 9.78 -27.44
CA PRO A 238 1.19 8.95 -28.65
C PRO A 238 2.47 8.20 -29.06
N HIS A 239 3.63 8.55 -28.51
CA HIS A 239 4.93 8.06 -29.00
C HIS A 239 5.46 6.78 -28.35
N PHE A 240 4.77 6.20 -27.35
CA PHE A 240 5.23 4.92 -26.78
C PHE A 240 4.78 3.69 -27.59
N GLU A 241 3.80 3.83 -28.49
CA GLU A 241 3.40 2.76 -29.41
C GLU A 241 4.43 2.54 -30.54
N ALA A 242 5.32 3.50 -30.81
CA ALA A 242 6.22 3.46 -31.97
C ALA A 242 7.59 2.79 -31.75
N LEU A 243 7.90 2.28 -30.54
CA LEU A 243 9.20 1.65 -30.25
C LEU A 243 9.15 0.14 -29.99
N PHE A 244 7.98 -0.48 -30.07
CA PHE A 244 7.79 -1.92 -29.85
C PHE A 244 6.92 -2.57 -30.95
N GLU A 245 7.00 -2.08 -32.19
CA GLU A 245 6.52 -2.87 -33.32
C GLU A 245 7.45 -4.08 -33.51
N GLY A 246 7.13 -5.20 -32.84
CA GLY A 246 7.77 -6.49 -33.11
C GLY A 246 8.08 -7.38 -31.90
N GLU A 247 8.08 -6.84 -30.68
CA GLU A 247 8.24 -7.65 -29.47
C GLU A 247 6.90 -7.74 -28.74
N ALA A 248 6.46 -8.97 -28.44
CA ALA A 248 5.34 -9.19 -27.54
C ALA A 248 5.65 -8.50 -26.22
N ASN A 249 4.99 -7.36 -25.98
CA ASN A 249 5.12 -6.57 -24.76
C ASN A 249 4.88 -7.52 -23.57
N PRO A 250 5.83 -7.70 -22.64
CA PRO A 250 5.76 -8.79 -21.66
C PRO A 250 4.43 -8.72 -20.91
N ALA A 251 3.77 -9.86 -20.75
CA ALA A 251 2.50 -9.95 -20.07
C ALA A 251 2.65 -9.46 -18.63
N TRP A 252 2.30 -8.20 -18.39
CA TRP A 252 2.48 -7.51 -17.11
C TRP A 252 1.60 -8.13 -16.03
N THR A 253 2.18 -9.00 -15.19
CA THR A 253 1.48 -9.66 -14.09
C THR A 253 1.27 -8.69 -12.91
N PRO A 254 0.03 -8.48 -12.42
CA PRO A 254 -0.20 -7.81 -11.15
C PRO A 254 0.45 -8.58 -9.99
N LEU A 255 0.86 -7.84 -8.94
CA LEU A 255 1.25 -8.43 -7.65
C LEU A 255 0.24 -9.50 -7.23
N ASP A 256 0.65 -10.77 -7.18
CA ASP A 256 -0.23 -11.82 -6.70
C ASP A 256 -0.33 -11.73 -5.17
N GLN A 257 -1.54 -11.40 -4.71
CA GLN A 257 -1.86 -11.26 -3.28
C GLN A 257 -1.01 -10.23 -2.51
N GLY A 258 -0.31 -9.33 -3.22
CA GLY A 258 0.60 -8.37 -2.60
C GLY A 258 1.91 -8.99 -2.10
N VAL A 259 2.26 -10.20 -2.58
CA VAL A 259 3.55 -10.84 -2.31
C VAL A 259 4.58 -10.28 -3.28
N PRO A 260 5.65 -9.62 -2.80
CA PRO A 260 6.73 -9.17 -3.67
C PRO A 260 7.57 -10.34 -4.20
N ASP A 261 8.04 -10.20 -5.44
CA ASP A 261 8.83 -11.17 -6.21
C ASP A 261 9.55 -10.41 -7.35
N TYR A 262 10.51 -11.05 -8.01
CA TYR A 262 11.27 -10.53 -9.14
C TYR A 262 10.39 -10.06 -10.29
N ASP A 263 9.36 -10.82 -10.65
CA ASP A 263 8.51 -10.52 -11.81
C ASP A 263 7.48 -9.41 -11.54
N ASN A 264 7.46 -8.83 -10.34
CA ASN A 264 6.56 -7.73 -9.98
C ASN A 264 7.07 -6.34 -10.45
N GLU A 265 7.93 -6.31 -11.48
CA GLU A 265 8.49 -5.10 -12.08
C GLU A 265 7.39 -4.23 -12.70
N ARG A 266 7.05 -3.12 -12.05
CA ARG A 266 6.22 -2.07 -12.66
C ARG A 266 6.96 -0.75 -12.70
N LEU A 267 7.16 -0.26 -13.92
CA LEU A 267 7.48 1.13 -14.24
C LEU A 267 6.36 2.04 -13.71
N TYR A 268 6.70 2.96 -12.81
CA TYR A 268 5.82 4.08 -12.46
C TYR A 268 6.22 5.32 -13.30
N TYR A 269 5.19 6.03 -13.75
CA TYR A 269 5.17 7.11 -14.73
C TYR A 269 6.03 8.34 -14.38
N GLN A 270 6.48 9.08 -15.42
CA GLN A 270 7.02 10.44 -15.29
C GLN A 270 5.86 11.45 -15.25
N LEU A 271 5.77 12.28 -14.20
CA LEU A 271 4.88 13.46 -14.21
C LEU A 271 5.63 14.65 -14.81
N ARG A 272 5.10 15.18 -15.92
CA ARG A 272 5.58 16.40 -16.56
C ARG A 272 4.54 17.52 -16.42
N ASP A 273 4.99 18.76 -16.32
CA ASP A 273 4.12 19.94 -16.40
C ASP A 273 3.66 20.21 -17.83
N PHE A 274 2.79 21.22 -17.98
CA PHE A 274 2.28 21.68 -19.27
C PHE A 274 3.39 22.18 -20.23
N GLU A 275 4.60 22.43 -19.72
CA GLU A 275 5.78 22.84 -20.49
C GLU A 275 6.76 21.67 -20.74
N GLY A 276 6.38 20.44 -20.36
CA GLY A 276 7.18 19.23 -20.56
C GLY A 276 8.31 19.01 -19.54
N ARG A 277 8.39 19.83 -18.49
CA ARG A 277 9.39 19.68 -17.41
C ARG A 277 8.92 18.66 -16.38
N VAL A 278 9.83 17.81 -15.92
CA VAL A 278 9.52 16.77 -14.93
C VAL A 278 9.28 17.42 -13.56
N ILE A 279 8.06 17.31 -13.03
CA ILE A 279 7.66 17.89 -11.73
C ILE A 279 7.74 16.86 -10.59
N HIS A 280 7.68 15.58 -10.94
CA HIS A 280 7.86 14.47 -10.00
C HIS A 280 8.36 13.24 -10.76
N SER A 281 9.51 12.72 -10.36
CA SER A 281 10.00 11.42 -10.81
C SER A 281 9.84 10.44 -9.65
N GLY A 282 9.06 9.39 -9.88
CA GLY A 282 8.99 8.22 -9.03
C GLY A 282 9.17 7.01 -9.93
N THR A 283 10.38 6.82 -10.44
CA THR A 283 10.76 5.64 -11.21
C THR A 283 10.98 4.47 -10.28
N ASN A 284 10.28 3.35 -10.50
CA ASN A 284 10.90 2.05 -10.32
C ASN A 284 11.85 1.88 -11.52
N TYR A 285 13.06 2.39 -11.33
CA TYR A 285 14.24 2.40 -12.20
C TYR A 285 14.16 2.76 -13.69
N THR A 286 15.14 3.57 -14.09
CA THR A 286 15.69 3.71 -15.43
C THR A 286 16.49 2.46 -15.83
N ARG A 287 16.40 2.10 -17.12
CA ARG A 287 16.98 0.94 -17.82
C ARG A 287 18.42 0.55 -17.42
N PRO A 288 18.81 -0.72 -17.63
CA PRO A 288 20.21 -1.13 -17.70
C PRO A 288 20.91 -0.41 -18.86
N ILE A 289 22.09 0.14 -18.58
CA ILE A 289 23.07 0.49 -19.61
C ILE A 289 23.84 -0.80 -19.90
N PHE A 290 23.60 -1.40 -21.07
CA PHE A 290 24.62 -2.22 -21.73
C PHE A 290 25.45 -1.30 -22.62
#